data_AF-A0A522YVJ9-F1
#
_entry.id   AF-A0A522YVJ9-F1
#
_cell.length_a   1.000
_cell.length_b   1.000
_cell.length_c   1.000
_cell.angle_alpha   90.00
_cell.angle_beta   90.00
_cell.angle_gamma   90.00
#
_symmetry.space_group_name_H-M   'P 1'
#
loop_
_entity.id
_entity.type
_entity.pdbx_description
1 polymer ?
#
loop_
_entity_poly.entity_id
_entity_poly.type
_entity_poly.pdbx_seq_one_letter_code
_entity_poly.pdbx_strand_id
1 'polypeptide(L)'
;YLDIAMAQKPKEGQNVITSYAEVLAESDVLSDDKIKQLSQFHIWSDPYIATRRNWMPDKPMKAVFLKVFKVPEFEIPLKPEYQGCKSWIDINANLNSGESVLGQEEIDLRLEKFKEIVN
;
A
#
# COMPACT_ATOMS: atom_id res chain seq x y z
N TYR A 1 -8.41 5.80 -17.88
CA TYR A 1 -8.43 5.26 -16.50
C TYR A 1 -9.50 5.92 -15.64
N LEU A 2 -9.56 7.25 -15.56
CA LEU A 2 -10.58 7.94 -14.78
C LEU A 2 -12.02 7.58 -15.22
N ASP A 3 -12.29 7.53 -16.52
CA ASP A 3 -13.62 7.19 -17.05
C ASP A 3 -14.05 5.76 -16.68
N ILE A 4 -13.10 4.81 -16.66
CA ILE A 4 -13.35 3.41 -16.26
C ILE A 4 -13.68 3.34 -14.77
N ALA A 5 -12.92 4.05 -13.93
CA ALA A 5 -13.19 4.12 -12.49
C ALA A 5 -14.53 4.80 -12.17
N MET A 6 -14.93 5.81 -12.95
CA MET A 6 -16.22 6.48 -12.80
C MET A 6 -17.40 5.61 -13.25
N ALA A 7 -17.19 4.72 -14.23
CA ALA A 7 -18.22 3.80 -14.72
C ALA A 7 -18.49 2.63 -13.75
N GLN A 8 -17.52 2.28 -12.90
CA GLN A 8 -17.60 1.17 -11.93
C GLN A 8 -17.74 1.68 -10.49
N LYS A 9 -18.56 2.71 -10.27
CA LYS A 9 -18.80 3.21 -8.91
C LYS A 9 -19.54 2.14 -8.07
N PRO A 10 -19.09 1.89 -6.83
CA PRO A 10 -19.85 1.11 -5.87
C PRO A 10 -21.25 1.69 -5.65
N LYS A 11 -22.17 0.83 -5.19
CA LYS A 11 -23.51 1.26 -4.76
C LYS A 11 -23.39 2.30 -3.63
N GLU A 12 -24.33 3.23 -3.59
CA GLU A 12 -24.38 4.24 -2.54
C GLU A 12 -24.43 3.60 -1.16
N GLY A 13 -23.61 4.10 -0.22
CA GLY A 13 -23.52 3.54 1.13
C GLY A 13 -22.73 2.24 1.25
N GLN A 14 -22.12 1.75 0.17
CA GLN A 14 -21.26 0.56 0.18
C GLN A 14 -19.89 0.84 -0.45
N ASN A 15 -18.92 0.00 -0.12
CA ASN A 15 -17.64 -0.05 -0.79
C ASN A 15 -17.30 -1.50 -1.14
N VAL A 16 -16.41 -1.68 -2.10
CA VAL A 16 -16.04 -2.98 -2.65
C VAL A 16 -14.56 -3.21 -2.37
N ILE A 17 -14.24 -4.32 -1.73
CA ILE A 17 -12.87 -4.72 -1.42
C ILE A 17 -12.50 -5.95 -2.25
N THR A 18 -11.35 -5.87 -2.93
CA THR A 18 -10.83 -6.94 -3.80
C THR A 18 -9.43 -7.40 -3.40
N SER A 19 -8.80 -6.70 -2.47
CA SER A 19 -7.45 -7.02 -1.98
C SER A 19 -7.21 -6.45 -0.60
N TYR A 20 -6.28 -7.06 0.13
CA TYR A 20 -5.70 -6.51 1.36
C TYR A 20 -4.19 -6.73 1.33
N ALA A 21 -3.48 -6.12 2.28
CA ALA A 21 -2.04 -6.28 2.40
C ALA A 21 -1.62 -6.48 3.85
N GLU A 22 -0.56 -7.24 4.03
CA GLU A 22 0.18 -7.39 5.28
C GLU A 22 1.51 -6.65 5.18
N VAL A 23 1.88 -5.91 6.22
CA VAL A 23 3.20 -5.27 6.30
C VAL A 23 4.21 -6.30 6.77
N LEU A 24 5.20 -6.60 5.92
CA LEU A 24 6.28 -7.54 6.29
C LEU A 24 7.54 -6.85 6.80
N ALA A 25 7.76 -5.60 6.39
CA ALA A 25 8.85 -4.77 6.88
C ALA A 25 8.51 -3.29 6.71
N GLU A 26 9.05 -2.47 7.60
CA GLU A 26 9.07 -1.03 7.45
C GLU A 26 10.39 -0.45 7.93
N SER A 27 10.79 0.68 7.36
CA SER A 27 11.98 1.42 7.81
C SER A 27 11.82 2.90 7.51
N ASP A 28 12.39 3.72 8.39
CA ASP A 28 12.56 5.15 8.15
C ASP A 28 13.86 5.37 7.38
N VAL A 29 13.79 6.05 6.23
CA VAL A 29 14.91 6.23 5.29
C VAL A 29 15.17 7.72 5.08
N LEU A 30 16.37 8.18 5.45
CA LEU A 30 16.84 9.56 5.24
C LEU A 30 17.76 9.71 4.02
N SER A 31 18.42 8.63 3.60
CA SER A 31 19.40 8.64 2.51
C SER A 31 18.71 8.68 1.15
N ASP A 32 19.02 9.69 0.36
CA ASP A 32 18.51 9.84 -1.00
C ASP A 32 18.98 8.70 -1.92
N ASP A 33 20.19 8.18 -1.70
CA ASP A 33 20.71 7.02 -2.43
C ASP A 33 19.91 5.75 -2.15
N LYS A 34 19.53 5.52 -0.88
CA LYS A 34 18.65 4.40 -0.50
C LYS A 34 17.25 4.57 -1.11
N ILE A 35 16.70 5.79 -1.06
CA ILE A 35 15.38 6.10 -1.66
C ILE A 35 15.40 5.84 -3.17
N LYS A 36 16.48 6.22 -3.86
CA LYS A 36 16.63 5.96 -5.30
C LYS A 36 16.69 4.45 -5.61
N GLN A 37 17.40 3.66 -4.79
CA GLN A 37 17.45 2.20 -4.94
C GLN A 37 16.10 1.51 -4.72
N LEU A 38 15.20 2.14 -3.95
CA LEU A 38 13.83 1.66 -3.73
C LEU A 38 12.89 1.87 -4.93
N SER A 39 13.30 2.61 -5.97
CA SER A 39 12.48 2.87 -7.18
C SER A 39 11.91 1.61 -7.83
N GLN A 40 12.62 0.49 -7.77
CA GLN A 40 12.17 -0.80 -8.31
C GLN A 40 10.98 -1.44 -7.55
N PHE A 41 10.65 -0.95 -6.36
CA PHE A 41 9.60 -1.50 -5.48
C PHE A 41 8.29 -0.71 -5.53
N HIS A 42 8.23 0.41 -6.25
CA HIS A 42 7.03 1.25 -6.30
C HIS A 42 6.74 1.79 -7.69
N ILE A 43 5.49 2.20 -7.91
CA ILE A 43 5.03 2.75 -9.19
C ILE A 43 5.24 4.27 -9.31
N TRP A 44 5.72 4.92 -8.25
CA TRP A 44 5.88 6.37 -8.22
C TRP A 44 7.03 6.83 -9.10
N SER A 45 6.86 7.98 -9.75
CA SER A 45 7.89 8.58 -10.58
C SER A 45 8.94 9.31 -9.74
N ASP A 46 10.16 9.40 -10.28
CA ASP A 46 11.26 10.12 -9.61
C ASP A 46 10.91 11.57 -9.25
N PRO A 47 10.25 12.38 -10.11
CA PRO A 47 9.86 13.75 -9.75
C PRO A 47 8.87 13.80 -8.59
N TYR A 48 7.96 12.82 -8.49
CA TYR A 48 7.01 12.74 -7.39
C TYR A 48 7.71 12.43 -6.07
N ILE A 49 8.60 11.43 -6.07
CA ILE A 49 9.40 11.08 -4.88
C ILE A 49 10.28 12.26 -4.44
N ALA A 50 10.96 12.93 -5.38
CA ALA A 50 11.77 14.10 -5.08
C ALA A 50 10.95 15.24 -4.44
N THR A 51 9.74 15.49 -4.95
CA THR A 51 8.83 16.50 -4.38
C THR A 51 8.45 16.14 -2.94
N ARG A 52 8.14 14.87 -2.67
CA ARG A 52 7.82 14.39 -1.31
C ARG A 52 9.03 14.48 -0.38
N ARG A 53 10.22 14.13 -0.87
CA ARG A 53 11.48 14.20 -0.11
C ARG A 53 11.84 15.63 0.29
N ASN A 54 11.65 16.58 -0.63
CA ASN A 54 11.92 18.01 -0.42
C ASN A 54 10.90 18.66 0.52
N TRP A 55 9.73 18.05 0.69
CA TRP A 55 8.74 18.50 1.67
C TRP A 55 9.09 17.91 3.05
N MET A 56 9.74 18.73 3.89
CA MET A 56 10.33 18.35 5.19
C MET A 56 11.60 17.47 5.06
N PRO A 57 12.70 18.02 4.51
CA PRO A 57 13.92 17.27 4.21
C PRO A 57 14.58 16.63 5.45
N ASP A 58 14.36 17.19 6.64
CA ASP A 58 14.90 16.65 7.89
C ASP A 58 14.10 15.44 8.43
N LYS A 59 12.95 15.12 7.82
CA LYS A 59 12.14 13.96 8.20
C LYS A 59 12.46 12.76 7.30
N PRO A 60 12.56 11.55 7.87
CA PRO A 60 12.70 10.34 7.07
C PRO A 60 11.47 10.09 6.20
N MET A 61 11.69 9.51 5.04
CA MET A 61 10.62 8.85 4.30
C MET A 61 10.38 7.46 4.88
N LYS A 62 9.14 7.12 5.19
CA LYS A 62 8.78 5.76 5.62
C LYS A 62 8.66 4.85 4.41
N ALA A 63 9.52 3.84 4.34
CA ALA A 63 9.44 2.75 3.37
C ALA A 63 8.71 1.57 3.99
N VAL A 64 7.72 1.01 3.30
CA VAL A 64 6.89 -0.11 3.78
C VAL A 64 6.83 -1.18 2.71
N PHE A 65 7.20 -2.41 3.06
CA PHE A 65 7.09 -3.58 2.20
C PHE A 65 5.80 -4.33 2.48
N LEU A 66 5.00 -4.52 1.42
CA LEU A 66 3.66 -5.09 1.52
C LEU A 66 3.59 -6.46 0.84
N LYS A 67 3.09 -7.46 1.56
CA LYS A 67 2.58 -8.70 0.99
C LYS A 67 1.11 -8.51 0.66
N VAL A 68 0.80 -8.46 -0.63
CA VAL A 68 -0.56 -8.20 -1.12
C VAL A 68 -1.29 -9.51 -1.41
N PHE A 69 -2.53 -9.58 -0.97
CA PHE A 69 -3.44 -10.70 -1.20
C PHE A 69 -4.62 -10.24 -2.05
N LYS A 70 -4.98 -11.06 -3.04
CA LYS A 70 -6.27 -10.95 -3.74
C LYS A 70 -7.32 -11.75 -2.99
N VAL A 71 -8.51 -11.19 -2.89
CA VAL A 71 -9.67 -11.86 -2.31
C VAL A 71 -10.83 -11.82 -3.30
N PRO A 72 -11.76 -12.77 -3.22
CA PRO A 72 -13.06 -12.59 -3.85
C PRO A 72 -13.65 -11.24 -3.46
N GLU A 73 -14.25 -10.56 -4.43
CA GLU A 73 -14.90 -9.28 -4.20
C GLU A 73 -15.95 -9.40 -3.08
N PHE A 74 -15.88 -8.52 -2.09
CA PHE A 74 -16.90 -8.44 -1.06
C PHE A 74 -17.28 -6.99 -0.77
N GLU A 75 -18.57 -6.78 -0.49
CA GLU A 75 -19.13 -5.47 -0.16
C GLU A 75 -18.99 -5.20 1.34
N ILE A 76 -18.58 -3.98 1.70
CA ILE A 76 -18.61 -3.47 3.07
C ILE A 76 -19.56 -2.27 3.19
N PRO A 77 -20.40 -2.20 4.23
CA PRO A 77 -21.25 -1.05 4.46
C PRO A 77 -20.42 0.15 4.91
N LEU A 78 -20.64 1.32 4.29
CA LEU A 78 -20.05 2.58 4.71
C LEU A 78 -20.84 3.16 5.89
N LYS A 79 -20.48 2.70 7.09
CA LYS A 79 -21.11 3.17 8.33
C LYS A 79 -20.76 4.64 8.60
N PRO A 80 -21.62 5.38 9.32
CA PRO A 80 -21.30 6.76 9.74
C PRO A 80 -19.99 6.89 10.53
N GLU A 81 -19.62 5.84 11.29
CA GLU A 81 -18.36 5.80 12.06
C GLU A 81 -17.09 5.78 11.18
N TYR A 82 -17.24 5.42 9.90
CA TYR A 82 -16.16 5.39 8.90
C TYR A 82 -16.00 6.72 8.16
N GLN A 83 -16.91 7.68 8.37
CA GLN A 83 -16.92 8.95 7.65
C GLN A 83 -15.98 9.99 8.28
N GLY A 84 -15.54 10.96 7.47
CA GLY A 84 -14.68 12.07 7.90
C GLY A 84 -13.18 11.77 7.86
N CYS A 85 -12.37 12.64 8.46
CA CYS A 85 -10.90 12.53 8.46
C CYS A 85 -10.39 11.50 9.49
N LYS A 86 -10.73 10.23 9.28
CA LYS A 86 -10.17 9.12 10.05
C LYS A 86 -8.94 8.57 9.34
N SER A 87 -7.82 8.47 10.05
CA SER A 87 -6.59 7.89 9.52
C SER A 87 -6.61 6.36 9.51
N TRP A 88 -7.40 5.75 10.40
CA TRP A 88 -7.53 4.30 10.55
C TRP A 88 -8.96 3.94 10.94
N ILE A 89 -9.45 2.85 10.36
CA ILE A 89 -10.80 2.32 10.59
C ILE A 89 -10.65 0.81 10.79
N ASP A 90 -11.15 0.30 11.91
CA ASP A 90 -11.24 -1.14 12.14
C ASP A 90 -12.41 -1.69 11.35
N ILE A 91 -12.08 -2.34 10.23
CA ILE A 91 -13.06 -3.08 9.44
C ILE A 91 -13.22 -4.43 10.12
N ASN A 92 -14.27 -4.56 10.93
CA ASN A 92 -14.70 -5.82 11.55
C ASN A 92 -15.25 -6.81 10.49
N ALA A 93 -14.52 -7.01 9.39
CA ALA A 93 -14.84 -7.95 8.34
C ALA A 93 -13.99 -9.21 8.53
N ASN A 94 -14.64 -10.36 8.44
CA ASN A 94 -13.92 -11.63 8.39
C ASN A 94 -13.36 -11.78 6.97
N LEU A 95 -12.08 -11.44 6.79
CA LEU A 95 -11.42 -11.60 5.51
C LEU A 95 -11.24 -13.10 5.25
N ASN A 96 -11.96 -13.64 4.26
CA ASN A 96 -11.69 -14.99 3.77
C ASN A 96 -10.20 -15.10 3.39
N SER A 97 -9.62 -16.30 3.49
CA SER A 97 -8.22 -16.53 3.11
C SER A 97 -7.95 -16.05 1.69
N GLY A 98 -7.21 -14.94 1.56
CA GLY A 98 -6.81 -14.39 0.27
C GLY A 98 -5.66 -15.18 -0.35
N GLU A 99 -5.54 -15.10 -1.67
CA GLU A 99 -4.41 -15.65 -2.40
C GLU A 99 -3.31 -14.60 -2.51
N SER A 100 -2.09 -14.96 -2.11
CA SER A 100 -0.93 -14.09 -2.27
C SER A 100 -0.68 -13.79 -3.75
N VAL A 101 -0.48 -12.51 -4.10
CA VAL A 101 -0.25 -12.10 -5.49
C VAL A 101 1.07 -12.64 -6.05
N LEU A 102 2.05 -12.88 -5.17
CA LEU A 102 3.33 -13.47 -5.49
C LEU A 102 3.53 -14.77 -4.68
N GLY A 103 4.33 -15.69 -5.23
CA GLY A 103 4.77 -16.87 -4.50
C GLY A 103 5.68 -16.53 -3.33
N GLN A 104 5.75 -17.41 -2.32
CA GLN A 104 6.51 -17.13 -1.09
C GLN A 104 8.01 -16.93 -1.35
N GLU A 105 8.62 -17.73 -2.23
CA GLU A 105 10.04 -17.60 -2.60
C GLU A 105 10.36 -16.23 -3.24
N GLU A 106 9.49 -15.73 -4.13
CA GLU A 106 9.63 -14.42 -4.76
C GLU A 106 9.48 -13.29 -3.72
N ILE A 107 8.53 -13.45 -2.78
CA ILE A 107 8.34 -12.50 -1.69
C ILE A 107 9.59 -12.43 -0.82
N ASP A 108 10.13 -13.58 -0.42
CA ASP A 108 11.31 -13.65 0.44
C ASP A 108 12.52 -13.03 -0.25
N LEU A 109 12.75 -13.34 -1.54
CA LEU A 109 13.82 -12.73 -2.33
C LEU A 109 13.71 -11.20 -2.40
N ARG A 110 12.50 -10.69 -2.67
CA ARG A 110 12.26 -9.24 -2.77
C ARG A 110 12.35 -8.57 -1.41
N LEU A 111 11.90 -9.23 -0.35
CA LEU A 111 11.97 -8.74 1.03
C LEU A 111 13.42 -8.62 1.50
N GLU A 112 14.26 -9.62 1.21
CA GLU A 112 15.69 -9.54 1.54
C GLU A 112 16.37 -8.42 0.77
N LYS A 113 16.13 -8.29 -0.54
CA LYS A 113 16.64 -7.16 -1.32
C LYS A 113 16.17 -5.79 -0.77
N PHE A 114 14.91 -5.71 -0.34
CA PHE A 114 14.39 -4.49 0.30
C PHE A 114 15.15 -4.19 1.60
N LYS A 115 15.32 -5.19 2.47
CA LYS A 115 16.07 -5.06 3.73
C LYS A 115 17.53 -4.65 3.50
N GLU A 116 18.21 -5.22 2.51
CA GLU A 116 19.58 -4.84 2.14
C GLU A 116 19.70 -3.35 1.79
N ILE A 117 18.67 -2.75 1.19
CA ILE A 117 18.66 -1.33 0.83
C ILE A 117 18.35 -0.46 2.05
N VAL A 118 17.38 -0.85 2.88
CA VAL A 118 16.92 0.01 3.98
C VAL A 118 17.81 -0.08 5.23
N ASN A 119 18.42 -1.23 5.49
CA ASN A 119 19.34 -1.46 6.62
C ASN A 119 20.61 -0.60 6.52
#